data_AF-A0A2V9PIK3-F1
#
_entry.id   AF-A0A2V9PIK3-F1
#
_cell.length_a   1.000
_cell.length_b   1.000
_cell.length_c   1.000
_cell.angle_alpha   90.00
_cell.angle_beta   90.00
_cell.angle_gamma   90.00
#
_symmetry.space_group_name_H-M   'P 1'
#
loop_
_entity.id
_entity.type
_entity.pdbx_description
1 polymer ?
#
loop_
_entity_poly.entity_id
_entity_poly.type
_entity_poly.pdbx_seq_one_letter_code
_entity_poly.pdbx_strand_id
1 'polypeptide(L)'
;MSLSETKEIESAETVQGPSWIGWLPLPVLPLSAVAFRDVLPPWAFMWILAFAIYFSLKWLTWWMARSRVAHATWRSAAYLLAWPGMDAEAFLDANRRVPPPLPTTSLWAIIETILGAILLWVVARSVPQGEPLLRGWLGMLGLILLLHFGSFQIVGLLWQRFGVNAKSIMSAPLRSTSLGEFWGKRWNLGFRQLAHELIFRPLHRSLGAGAAGFFVFVASGLIHDLVISLPARAGYGLPTAYFVLQGVGMTVEHSEFGKRLGLGHGVRGWSFMALFLAGPAFWLFHPWFVLRVILPFMQAIHAL
;
A
#
# COMPACT_ATOMS: atom_id res chain seq x y z
N MET A 1 -32.92 47.38 12.39
CA MET A 1 -31.67 47.20 11.62
C MET A 1 -30.61 48.08 12.26
N SER A 2 -29.84 47.52 13.21
CA SER A 2 -28.83 48.23 14.02
C SER A 2 -27.76 47.23 14.49
N LEU A 3 -26.66 47.20 13.73
CA LEU A 3 -25.26 46.90 14.09
C LEU A 3 -24.96 46.41 15.53
N SER A 4 -25.43 45.23 15.94
CA SER A 4 -25.01 44.64 17.23
C SER A 4 -24.80 43.12 17.23
N GLU A 5 -25.06 42.40 16.14
CA GLU A 5 -24.80 40.95 16.02
C GLU A 5 -23.46 40.64 15.33
N THR A 6 -22.40 41.41 15.60
CA THR A 6 -21.11 41.29 14.91
C THR A 6 -19.92 41.03 15.85
N LYS A 7 -20.17 40.43 17.02
CA LYS A 7 -19.10 39.99 17.93
C LYS A 7 -19.53 38.73 18.66
N GLU A 8 -18.60 37.78 18.74
CA GLU A 8 -18.67 36.55 19.54
C GLU A 8 -19.48 35.38 18.95
N ILE A 9 -19.01 34.89 17.80
CA ILE A 9 -18.73 33.46 17.73
C ILE A 9 -17.22 33.39 17.50
N GLU A 10 -16.50 33.20 18.60
CA GLU A 10 -15.08 32.83 18.60
C GLU A 10 -14.86 31.80 17.50
N SER A 11 -14.02 32.18 16.54
CA SER A 11 -13.24 31.24 15.76
C SER A 11 -12.70 30.21 16.72
N ALA A 12 -13.25 28.99 16.67
CA ALA A 12 -12.62 27.84 17.29
C ALA A 12 -11.20 27.79 16.73
N GLU A 13 -10.24 28.28 17.50
CA GLU A 13 -8.82 28.06 17.26
C GLU A 13 -8.67 26.55 17.29
N THR A 14 -8.73 25.93 16.12
CA THR A 14 -8.19 24.60 15.94
C THR A 14 -6.74 24.72 16.34
N VAL A 15 -6.42 24.25 17.55
CA VAL A 15 -5.06 24.14 18.07
C VAL A 15 -4.32 23.19 17.12
N GLN A 16 -3.78 23.74 16.04
CA GLN A 16 -2.90 23.04 15.13
C GLN A 16 -1.60 22.87 15.90
N GLY A 17 -1.46 21.72 16.56
CA GLY A 17 -0.19 21.33 17.15
C GLY A 17 0.94 21.47 16.11
N PRO A 18 2.19 21.72 16.54
CA PRO A 18 3.28 22.05 15.64
C PRO A 18 3.36 21.08 14.45
N SER A 19 3.34 21.62 13.23
CA SER A 19 3.25 20.82 11.99
C SER A 19 4.35 19.75 11.89
N TRP A 20 5.53 20.03 12.45
CA TRP A 20 6.68 19.12 12.45
C TRP A 20 6.46 17.81 13.23
N ILE A 21 5.59 17.77 14.23
CA ILE A 21 5.33 16.55 15.03
C ILE A 21 4.69 15.46 14.15
N GLY A 22 3.83 15.84 13.20
CA GLY A 22 3.26 14.91 12.23
C GLY A 22 4.32 14.28 11.31
N TRP A 23 5.39 15.02 11.02
CA TRP A 23 6.45 14.59 10.11
C TRP A 23 7.61 13.88 10.81
N LEU A 24 7.82 14.11 12.11
CA LEU A 24 8.97 13.62 12.87
C LEU A 24 9.21 12.10 12.76
N PRO A 25 8.19 11.21 12.82
CA PRO A 25 8.45 9.78 12.72
C PRO A 25 9.03 9.34 11.37
N LEU A 26 8.72 10.07 10.29
CA LEU A 26 9.09 9.70 8.93
C LEU A 26 10.61 9.61 8.69
N PRO A 27 11.46 10.54 9.18
CA PRO A 27 12.89 10.32 9.22
C PRO A 27 13.33 9.47 10.41
N VAL A 28 12.76 9.66 11.60
CA VAL A 28 13.31 9.07 12.84
C VAL A 28 13.19 7.55 12.86
N LEU A 29 12.01 6.98 12.55
CA LEU A 29 11.81 5.54 12.68
C LEU A 29 12.57 4.75 11.61
N PRO A 30 12.53 5.11 10.30
CA PRO A 30 13.31 4.40 9.29
C PRO A 30 14.83 4.53 9.49
N LEU A 31 15.34 5.70 9.89
CA LEU A 31 16.77 5.86 10.18
C LEU A 31 17.20 5.01 11.38
N SER A 32 16.36 4.96 12.42
CA SER A 32 16.58 4.07 13.56
C SER A 32 16.62 2.61 13.11
N ALA A 33 15.69 2.16 12.26
CA ALA A 33 15.70 0.80 11.71
C ALA A 33 16.99 0.52 10.93
N VAL A 34 17.44 1.46 10.10
CA VAL A 34 18.70 1.34 9.33
C VAL A 34 19.92 1.21 10.23
N ALA A 35 19.95 1.86 11.39
CA ALA A 35 21.04 1.72 12.36
C ALA A 35 21.21 0.28 12.89
N PHE A 36 20.16 -0.55 12.84
CA PHE A 36 20.20 -1.96 13.25
C PHE A 36 20.42 -2.94 12.08
N ARG A 37 20.68 -2.45 10.86
CA ARG A 37 20.84 -3.27 9.65
C ARG A 37 21.89 -4.39 9.75
N ASP A 38 22.98 -4.13 10.46
CA ASP A 38 24.11 -5.08 10.60
C ASP A 38 23.97 -5.98 11.83
N VAL A 39 22.98 -5.72 12.69
CA VAL A 39 22.71 -6.51 13.91
C VAL A 39 21.62 -7.55 13.65
N LEU A 40 20.65 -7.22 12.80
CA LEU A 40 19.45 -8.03 12.57
C LEU A 40 19.63 -8.98 11.37
N PRO A 41 19.02 -10.19 11.40
CA PRO A 41 18.84 -10.99 10.21
C PRO A 41 18.13 -10.19 9.09
N PRO A 42 18.46 -10.40 7.80
CA PRO A 42 17.91 -9.61 6.69
C PRO A 42 16.39 -9.52 6.68
N TRP A 43 15.68 -10.60 7.00
CA TRP A 43 14.23 -10.63 7.05
C TRP A 43 13.65 -9.80 8.19
N ALA A 44 14.26 -9.85 9.38
CA ALA A 44 13.81 -9.09 10.54
C ALA A 44 14.03 -7.60 10.30
N PHE A 45 15.19 -7.23 9.75
CA PHE A 45 15.48 -5.88 9.33
C PHE A 45 14.47 -5.37 8.29
N MET A 46 14.15 -6.16 7.26
CA MET A 46 13.15 -5.82 6.24
C MET A 46 11.78 -5.50 6.87
N TRP A 47 11.28 -6.36 7.76
CA TRP A 47 10.00 -6.14 8.43
C TRP A 47 10.03 -4.91 9.34
N ILE A 48 11.08 -4.74 10.15
CA ILE A 48 11.23 -3.57 11.02
C ILE A 48 11.25 -2.27 10.21
N LEU A 49 11.99 -2.24 9.10
CA LEU A 49 12.03 -1.09 8.20
C LEU A 49 10.68 -0.83 7.54
N ALA A 50 10.01 -1.87 7.03
CA ALA A 50 8.68 -1.76 6.43
C ALA A 50 7.65 -1.23 7.44
N PHE A 51 7.64 -1.77 8.67
CA PHE A 51 6.77 -1.31 9.75
C PHE A 51 7.11 0.11 10.22
N ALA A 52 8.39 0.49 10.25
CA ALA A 52 8.81 1.85 10.58
C ALA A 52 8.28 2.87 9.57
N ILE A 53 8.43 2.59 8.26
CA ILE A 53 7.89 3.42 7.18
C ILE A 53 6.36 3.46 7.27
N TYR A 54 5.72 2.29 7.36
CA TYR A 54 4.27 2.17 7.47
C TYR A 54 3.71 2.98 8.65
N PHE A 55 4.26 2.80 9.85
CA PHE A 55 3.79 3.48 11.05
C PHE A 55 4.02 4.99 10.97
N SER A 56 5.14 5.42 10.37
CA SER A 56 5.39 6.84 10.14
C SER A 56 4.37 7.48 9.22
N LEU A 57 4.04 6.81 8.11
CA LEU A 57 3.03 7.28 7.17
C LEU A 57 1.64 7.27 7.79
N LYS A 58 1.32 6.24 8.58
CA LYS A 58 0.06 6.11 9.30
C LYS A 58 -0.12 7.18 10.38
N TRP A 59 0.97 7.53 11.08
CA TRP A 59 0.98 8.64 12.01
C TRP A 59 0.71 9.96 11.30
N LEU A 60 1.36 10.19 10.16
CA LEU A 60 1.19 11.40 9.37
C LEU A 60 -0.26 11.56 8.87
N THR A 61 -0.87 10.49 8.33
CA THR A 61 -2.27 10.52 7.87
C THR A 61 -3.23 10.80 9.02
N TRP A 62 -3.02 10.17 10.18
CA TRP A 62 -3.80 10.47 11.38
C TRP A 62 -3.61 11.92 11.84
N TRP A 63 -2.38 12.41 11.89
CA TRP A 63 -2.05 13.78 12.31
C TRP A 63 -2.73 14.83 11.43
N MET A 64 -2.80 14.57 10.12
CA MET A 64 -3.47 15.45 9.16
C MET A 64 -5.01 15.39 9.28
N ALA A 65 -5.57 14.20 9.52
CA ALA A 65 -7.02 14.01 9.56
C ALA A 65 -7.66 14.40 10.90
N ARG A 66 -6.95 14.27 12.02
CA ARG A 66 -7.51 14.45 13.37
C ARG A 66 -8.09 15.85 13.63
N SER A 67 -7.57 16.88 12.95
CA SER A 67 -8.09 18.26 13.07
C SER A 67 -9.12 18.60 11.98
N ARG A 68 -9.27 17.75 10.96
CA ARG A 68 -10.20 17.96 9.83
C ARG A 68 -11.56 17.31 10.06
N VAL A 69 -11.63 16.30 10.93
CA VAL A 69 -12.81 15.47 11.08
C VAL A 69 -13.13 15.25 12.55
N ALA A 70 -14.39 15.44 12.91
CA ALA A 70 -14.88 15.13 14.25
C ALA A 70 -14.89 13.61 14.47
N HIS A 71 -14.25 13.15 15.54
CA HIS A 71 -14.11 11.74 15.86
C HIS A 71 -13.89 11.52 17.36
N ALA A 72 -14.27 10.34 17.86
CA ALA A 72 -13.98 9.93 19.22
C ALA A 72 -12.54 9.40 19.36
N THR A 73 -11.92 9.57 20.52
CA THR A 73 -10.53 9.15 20.80
C THR A 73 -10.29 7.65 20.52
N TRP A 74 -11.28 6.80 20.77
CA TRP A 74 -11.16 5.36 20.49
C TRP A 74 -10.97 5.06 19.00
N ARG A 75 -11.54 5.87 18.09
CA ARG A 75 -11.35 5.71 16.64
C ARG A 75 -9.92 6.03 16.23
N SER A 76 -9.27 6.98 16.89
CA SER A 76 -7.84 7.27 16.70
C SER A 76 -6.98 6.08 17.13
N ALA A 77 -7.24 5.51 18.31
CA ALA A 77 -6.52 4.32 18.77
C ALA A 77 -6.77 3.10 17.85
N ALA A 78 -8.02 2.87 17.46
CA ALA A 78 -8.41 1.79 16.55
C ALA A 78 -7.77 1.95 15.16
N TYR A 79 -7.73 3.18 14.63
CA TYR A 79 -7.06 3.47 13.37
C TYR A 79 -5.58 3.10 13.46
N LEU A 80 -4.86 3.62 14.46
CA LEU A 80 -3.43 3.44 14.60
C LEU A 80 -3.04 1.97 14.87
N LEU A 81 -3.81 1.25 15.68
CA LEU A 81 -3.40 -0.07 16.19
C LEU A 81 -4.12 -1.27 15.55
N ALA A 82 -5.34 -1.08 15.06
CA ALA A 82 -6.23 -2.21 14.71
C ALA A 82 -6.80 -2.14 13.28
N TRP A 83 -6.32 -1.21 12.46
CA TRP A 83 -6.69 -1.11 11.06
C TRP A 83 -5.46 -0.95 10.15
N PRO A 84 -5.17 -1.88 9.21
CA PRO A 84 -3.99 -1.78 8.35
C PRO A 84 -4.03 -0.65 7.31
N GLY A 85 -5.21 -0.12 6.95
CA GLY A 85 -5.34 0.90 5.89
C GLY A 85 -4.85 2.30 6.28
N MET A 86 -4.67 3.16 5.27
CA MET A 86 -4.09 4.50 5.43
C MET A 86 -5.05 5.68 5.16
N ASP A 87 -6.32 5.44 4.83
CA ASP A 87 -7.34 6.50 4.68
C ASP A 87 -7.89 6.91 6.06
N ALA A 88 -7.19 7.82 6.74
CA ALA A 88 -7.54 8.30 8.07
C ALA A 88 -8.88 9.07 8.06
N GLU A 89 -9.12 9.92 7.06
CA GLU A 89 -10.36 10.69 6.98
C GLU A 89 -11.57 9.76 6.87
N ALA A 90 -11.52 8.73 6.03
CA ALA A 90 -12.62 7.77 5.95
C ALA A 90 -12.84 7.01 7.26
N PHE A 91 -11.78 6.57 7.92
CA PHE A 91 -11.89 5.76 9.14
C PHE A 91 -12.37 6.57 10.35
N LEU A 92 -11.89 7.81 10.51
CA LEU A 92 -12.18 8.63 11.68
C LEU A 92 -13.59 9.26 11.61
N ASP A 93 -14.07 9.65 10.43
CA ASP A 93 -15.32 10.39 10.24
C ASP A 93 -16.56 9.66 10.78
N ALA A 94 -17.12 10.16 11.89
CA ALA A 94 -18.31 9.60 12.53
C ALA A 94 -19.59 9.83 11.73
N ASN A 95 -19.60 10.81 10.83
CA ASN A 95 -20.80 11.21 10.09
C ASN A 95 -20.97 10.42 8.78
N ARG A 96 -19.96 9.63 8.38
CA ARG A 96 -20.06 8.81 7.16
C ARG A 96 -20.94 7.60 7.38
N ARG A 97 -21.96 7.47 6.53
CA ARG A 97 -22.76 6.25 6.43
C ARG A 97 -21.93 5.13 5.86
N VAL A 98 -21.98 3.97 6.52
CA VAL A 98 -21.30 2.74 6.10
C VAL A 98 -22.36 1.77 5.60
N PRO A 99 -22.36 1.37 4.32
CA PRO A 99 -23.25 0.32 3.86
C PRO A 99 -22.86 -1.01 4.51
N PRO A 100 -23.82 -1.89 4.84
CA PRO A 100 -23.50 -3.20 5.36
C PRO A 100 -22.72 -4.00 4.30
N PRO A 101 -21.68 -4.75 4.70
CA PRO A 101 -20.91 -5.54 3.76
C PRO A 101 -21.76 -6.66 3.14
N LEU A 102 -21.55 -6.94 1.86
CA LEU A 102 -22.21 -8.08 1.22
C LEU A 102 -21.71 -9.39 1.84
N PRO A 103 -22.59 -10.39 2.08
CA PRO A 103 -22.19 -11.69 2.62
C PRO A 103 -21.14 -12.40 1.76
N THR A 104 -21.26 -12.28 0.44
CA THR A 104 -20.33 -12.86 -0.53
C THR A 104 -18.91 -12.32 -0.35
N THR A 105 -18.75 -11.05 0.01
CA THR A 105 -17.45 -10.43 0.27
C THR A 105 -16.76 -11.04 1.50
N SER A 106 -17.54 -11.42 2.53
CA SER A 106 -16.99 -12.09 3.71
C SER A 106 -16.50 -13.51 3.38
N LEU A 107 -17.27 -14.25 2.57
CA LEU A 107 -16.90 -15.59 2.12
C LEU A 107 -15.60 -15.58 1.31
N TRP A 108 -15.47 -14.66 0.35
CA TRP A 108 -14.26 -14.54 -0.46
C TRP A 108 -13.02 -14.22 0.37
N ALA A 109 -13.12 -13.30 1.33
CA ALA A 109 -11.99 -12.96 2.20
C ALA A 109 -11.53 -14.17 3.06
N ILE A 110 -12.47 -15.01 3.52
CA ILE A 110 -12.15 -16.25 4.23
C ILE A 110 -11.45 -17.24 3.29
N ILE A 111 -11.96 -17.43 2.08
CA ILE A 111 -11.37 -18.32 1.07
C ILE A 111 -9.94 -17.86 0.74
N GLU A 112 -9.72 -16.57 0.49
CA GLU A 112 -8.40 -16.01 0.18
C GLU A 112 -7.42 -16.14 1.36
N THR A 113 -7.91 -16.00 2.59
CA THR A 113 -7.12 -16.25 3.81
C THR A 113 -6.68 -17.72 3.88
N ILE A 114 -7.60 -18.66 3.71
CA ILE A 114 -7.30 -20.10 3.76
C ILE A 114 -6.37 -20.50 2.62
N LEU A 115 -6.64 -20.04 1.39
CA LEU A 115 -5.81 -20.31 0.22
C LEU A 115 -4.39 -19.76 0.40
N GLY A 116 -4.26 -18.53 0.90
CA GLY A 116 -2.97 -17.93 1.22
C GLY A 116 -2.19 -18.74 2.26
N ALA A 117 -2.88 -19.23 3.31
CA ALA A 117 -2.27 -20.09 4.32
C ALA A 117 -1.84 -21.45 3.75
N ILE A 118 -2.67 -22.10 2.93
CA ILE A 118 -2.32 -23.36 2.26
C ILE A 118 -1.10 -23.16 1.35
N LEU A 119 -1.08 -22.08 0.57
CA LEU A 119 0.02 -21.80 -0.35
C LEU A 119 1.33 -21.59 0.41
N LEU A 120 1.28 -20.87 1.53
CA LEU A 120 2.44 -20.54 2.36
C LEU A 120 2.96 -21.74 3.18
N TRP A 121 2.09 -22.46 3.90
CA TRP A 121 2.51 -23.50 4.86
C TRP A 121 2.44 -24.93 4.34
N VAL A 122 1.74 -25.19 3.22
CA VAL A 122 1.57 -26.55 2.67
C VAL A 122 2.25 -26.66 1.30
N VAL A 123 1.85 -25.84 0.33
CA VAL A 123 2.32 -25.97 -1.06
C VAL A 123 3.80 -25.57 -1.19
N ALA A 124 4.23 -24.51 -0.51
CA ALA A 124 5.64 -24.11 -0.53
C ALA A 124 6.59 -25.21 0.04
N ARG A 125 6.08 -26.05 0.96
CA ARG A 125 6.83 -27.18 1.53
C ARG A 125 6.94 -28.37 0.60
N SER A 126 5.89 -28.64 -0.19
CA SER A 126 5.89 -29.77 -1.13
C SER A 126 6.82 -29.57 -2.32
N VAL A 127 7.24 -28.33 -2.59
CA VAL A 127 8.21 -28.04 -3.65
C VAL A 127 9.62 -28.51 -3.25
N PRO A 128 10.34 -29.23 -4.12
CA PRO A 128 11.68 -29.74 -3.83
C PRO A 128 12.67 -28.66 -3.38
N GLN A 129 13.62 -29.03 -2.52
CA GLN A 129 14.66 -28.11 -2.02
C GLN A 129 15.55 -27.52 -3.14
N GLY A 130 15.67 -28.20 -4.28
CA GLY A 130 16.40 -27.74 -5.46
C GLY A 130 15.75 -26.56 -6.20
N GLU A 131 14.51 -26.19 -5.84
CA GLU A 131 13.73 -25.12 -6.49
C GLU A 131 13.45 -23.93 -5.55
N PRO A 132 14.50 -23.27 -4.99
CA PRO A 132 14.33 -22.28 -3.92
C PRO A 132 13.55 -21.05 -4.37
N LEU A 133 13.68 -20.62 -5.63
CA LEU A 133 12.93 -19.48 -6.15
C LEU A 133 11.43 -19.77 -6.22
N LEU A 134 11.03 -20.96 -6.69
CA LEU A 134 9.62 -21.35 -6.76
C LEU A 134 9.01 -21.39 -5.35
N ARG A 135 9.72 -21.96 -4.37
CA ARG A 135 9.30 -21.97 -2.95
C ARG A 135 9.06 -20.57 -2.43
N GLY A 136 10.01 -19.67 -2.66
CA GLY A 136 9.91 -18.28 -2.22
C GLY A 136 8.78 -17.51 -2.90
N TRP A 137 8.57 -17.70 -4.21
CA TRP A 137 7.45 -17.09 -4.94
C TRP A 137 6.09 -17.59 -4.46
N LEU A 138 5.93 -18.89 -4.25
CA LEU A 138 4.70 -19.45 -3.67
C LEU A 138 4.45 -18.88 -2.26
N GLY A 139 5.49 -18.74 -1.45
CA GLY A 139 5.40 -18.10 -0.14
C GLY A 139 4.96 -16.64 -0.22
N MET A 140 5.56 -15.84 -1.10
CA MET A 140 5.16 -14.43 -1.31
C MET A 140 3.72 -14.30 -1.80
N LEU A 141 3.31 -15.12 -2.77
CA LEU A 141 1.93 -15.16 -3.24
C LEU A 141 0.96 -15.55 -2.12
N GLY A 142 1.35 -16.53 -1.30
CA GLY A 142 0.60 -16.96 -0.13
C GLY A 142 0.42 -15.83 0.89
N LEU A 143 1.51 -15.10 1.20
CA LEU A 143 1.47 -13.93 2.08
C LEU A 143 0.60 -12.80 1.53
N ILE A 144 0.67 -12.52 0.23
CA ILE A 144 -0.16 -11.49 -0.41
C ILE A 144 -1.65 -11.85 -0.29
N LEU A 145 -2.01 -13.10 -0.59
CA LEU A 145 -3.38 -13.59 -0.45
C LEU A 145 -3.84 -13.57 1.02
N LEU A 146 -3.03 -14.11 1.93
CA LEU A 146 -3.33 -14.20 3.35
C LEU A 146 -3.56 -12.82 3.98
N LEU A 147 -2.71 -11.85 3.65
CA LEU A 147 -2.74 -10.52 4.25
C LEU A 147 -3.65 -9.57 3.49
N HIS A 148 -3.32 -9.24 2.24
CA HIS A 148 -3.92 -8.10 1.53
C HIS A 148 -5.34 -8.38 1.01
N PHE A 149 -5.60 -9.62 0.61
CA PHE A 149 -6.89 -10.05 0.08
C PHE A 149 -7.76 -10.73 1.16
N GLY A 150 -7.14 -11.51 2.04
CA GLY A 150 -7.83 -12.23 3.11
C GLY A 150 -8.01 -11.41 4.40
N SER A 151 -7.04 -11.50 5.30
CA SER A 151 -7.17 -11.03 6.69
C SER A 151 -7.42 -9.51 6.81
N PHE A 152 -6.77 -8.66 6.01
CA PHE A 152 -7.02 -7.23 6.04
C PHE A 152 -8.44 -6.89 5.58
N GLN A 153 -8.97 -7.65 4.62
CA GLN A 153 -10.35 -7.51 4.19
C GLN A 153 -11.31 -7.96 5.30
N ILE A 154 -11.05 -9.09 5.97
CA ILE A 154 -11.83 -9.53 7.14
C ILE A 154 -11.87 -8.42 8.21
N VAL A 155 -10.72 -7.86 8.59
CA VAL A 155 -10.65 -6.76 9.56
C VAL A 155 -11.46 -5.54 9.09
N GLY A 156 -11.38 -5.19 7.80
CA GLY A 156 -12.15 -4.09 7.24
C GLY A 156 -13.67 -4.33 7.29
N LEU A 157 -14.11 -5.55 6.99
CA LEU A 157 -15.51 -5.94 7.09
C LEU A 157 -16.01 -5.93 8.54
N LEU A 158 -15.18 -6.34 9.50
CA LEU A 158 -15.50 -6.24 10.93
C LEU A 158 -15.70 -4.77 11.35
N TRP A 159 -14.79 -3.88 10.95
CA TRP A 159 -14.96 -2.44 11.19
C TRP A 159 -16.22 -1.85 10.57
N GLN A 160 -16.54 -2.26 9.34
CA GLN A 160 -17.77 -1.83 8.66
C GLN A 160 -19.03 -2.29 9.41
N ARG A 161 -19.03 -3.49 10.01
CA ARG A 161 -20.12 -3.96 10.89
C ARG A 161 -20.25 -3.11 12.15
N PHE A 162 -19.16 -2.55 12.66
CA PHE A 162 -19.17 -1.57 13.76
C PHE A 162 -19.42 -0.12 13.31
N GLY A 163 -19.86 0.10 12.06
CA GLY A 163 -20.17 1.43 11.54
C GLY A 163 -18.94 2.31 11.26
N VAL A 164 -17.76 1.72 11.09
CA VAL A 164 -16.52 2.43 10.72
C VAL A 164 -16.24 2.23 9.23
N ASN A 165 -16.01 3.31 8.50
CA ASN A 165 -15.76 3.27 7.05
C ASN A 165 -14.32 2.85 6.72
N ALA A 166 -13.97 1.61 7.06
CA ALA A 166 -12.70 0.98 6.71
C ALA A 166 -12.74 0.55 5.23
N LYS A 167 -12.29 1.44 4.33
CA LYS A 167 -12.22 1.13 2.89
C LYS A 167 -11.26 -0.01 2.61
N SER A 168 -11.60 -0.87 1.65
CA SER A 168 -10.73 -1.97 1.26
C SER A 168 -9.35 -1.49 0.78
N ILE A 169 -8.29 -2.21 1.14
CA ILE A 169 -6.92 -1.93 0.69
C ILE A 169 -6.73 -2.36 -0.77
N MET A 170 -7.35 -3.48 -1.15
CA MET A 170 -7.37 -4.03 -2.51
C MET A 170 -8.81 -4.07 -3.05
N SER A 171 -9.00 -3.84 -4.34
CA SER A 171 -10.33 -3.84 -4.97
C SER A 171 -10.36 -4.67 -6.26
N ALA A 172 -10.30 -6.00 -6.11
CA ALA A 172 -10.31 -6.98 -7.19
C ALA A 172 -9.36 -6.61 -8.37
N PRO A 173 -8.05 -6.43 -8.13
CA PRO A 173 -7.09 -5.93 -9.11
C PRO A 173 -6.93 -6.82 -10.34
N LEU A 174 -7.17 -8.11 -10.23
CA LEU A 174 -7.16 -9.02 -11.39
C LEU A 174 -8.29 -8.76 -12.39
N ARG A 175 -9.33 -7.98 -12.00
CA ARG A 175 -10.39 -7.52 -12.91
C ARG A 175 -10.01 -6.26 -13.69
N SER A 176 -8.83 -5.69 -13.46
CA SER A 176 -8.35 -4.55 -14.25
C SER A 176 -8.23 -4.91 -15.72
N THR A 177 -8.59 -3.98 -16.59
CA THR A 177 -8.40 -4.09 -18.05
C THR A 177 -7.36 -3.10 -18.58
N SER A 178 -6.67 -2.38 -17.70
CA SER A 178 -5.62 -1.40 -18.02
C SER A 178 -4.68 -1.15 -16.83
N LEU A 179 -3.48 -0.64 -17.11
CA LEU A 179 -2.51 -0.24 -16.08
C LEU A 179 -3.08 0.89 -15.21
N GLY A 180 -3.76 1.85 -15.84
CA GLY A 180 -4.40 2.95 -15.12
C GLY A 180 -5.44 2.49 -14.11
N GLU A 181 -6.24 1.48 -14.48
CA GLU A 181 -7.21 0.88 -13.57
C GLU A 181 -6.54 0.10 -12.43
N PHE A 182 -5.52 -0.71 -12.76
CA PHE A 182 -4.77 -1.49 -11.77
C PHE A 182 -4.14 -0.60 -10.70
N TRP A 183 -3.25 0.31 -11.08
CA TRP A 183 -2.51 1.16 -10.13
C TRP A 183 -3.37 2.29 -9.54
N GLY A 184 -4.35 2.80 -10.29
CA GLY A 184 -5.14 3.97 -9.88
C GLY A 184 -6.42 3.66 -9.11
N LYS A 185 -6.96 2.44 -9.22
CA LYS A 185 -8.30 2.12 -8.69
C LYS A 185 -8.41 0.79 -7.95
N ARG A 186 -7.42 -0.11 -8.05
CA ARG A 186 -7.59 -1.48 -7.54
C ARG A 186 -6.45 -2.01 -6.68
N TRP A 187 -5.22 -1.56 -6.91
CA TRP A 187 -4.04 -1.98 -6.17
C TRP A 187 -3.66 -0.95 -5.10
N ASN A 188 -3.49 -1.40 -3.85
CA ASN A 188 -3.00 -0.63 -2.70
C ASN A 188 -3.62 0.79 -2.57
N LEU A 189 -4.94 0.84 -2.39
CA LEU A 189 -5.71 2.09 -2.34
C LEU A 189 -5.30 3.01 -1.18
N GLY A 190 -4.78 2.43 -0.08
CA GLY A 190 -4.21 3.18 1.03
C GLY A 190 -2.99 3.99 0.61
N PHE A 191 -2.00 3.35 0.01
CA PHE A 191 -0.79 4.05 -0.47
C PHE A 191 -1.12 5.04 -1.59
N ARG A 192 -2.04 4.68 -2.49
CA ARG A 192 -2.49 5.56 -3.57
C ARG A 192 -3.01 6.91 -3.06
N GLN A 193 -3.87 6.89 -2.02
CA GLN A 193 -4.42 8.13 -1.45
C GLN A 193 -3.30 9.02 -0.89
N LEU A 194 -2.40 8.41 -0.13
CA LEU A 194 -1.26 9.09 0.46
C LEU A 194 -0.31 9.68 -0.60
N ALA A 195 0.06 8.90 -1.61
CA ALA A 195 0.92 9.36 -2.69
C ALA A 195 0.25 10.47 -3.52
N HIS A 196 -1.08 10.41 -3.68
CA HIS A 196 -1.82 11.48 -4.32
C HIS A 196 -1.72 12.80 -3.53
N GLU A 197 -1.87 12.75 -2.21
CA GLU A 197 -1.84 13.95 -1.36
C GLU A 197 -0.43 14.52 -1.18
N LEU A 198 0.57 13.66 -0.97
CA LEU A 198 1.93 14.08 -0.62
C LEU A 198 2.84 14.35 -1.82
N ILE A 199 2.57 13.73 -2.96
CA ILE A 199 3.48 13.79 -4.13
C ILE A 199 2.73 14.35 -5.34
N PHE A 200 1.61 13.74 -5.72
CA PHE A 200 0.91 14.13 -6.95
C PHE A 200 0.35 15.56 -6.85
N ARG A 201 -0.45 15.88 -5.84
CA ARG A 201 -1.14 17.17 -5.72
C ARG A 201 -0.17 18.36 -5.66
N PRO A 202 0.95 18.31 -4.92
CA PRO A 202 1.96 19.38 -4.96
C PRO A 202 2.59 19.55 -6.35
N LEU A 203 2.96 18.46 -7.02
CA LEU A 203 3.64 18.50 -8.32
C LEU A 203 2.70 18.77 -9.50
N HIS A 204 1.42 18.44 -9.37
CA HIS A 204 0.44 18.58 -10.43
C HIS A 204 0.31 20.03 -10.91
N ARG A 205 0.40 20.99 -9.99
CA ARG A 205 0.29 22.43 -10.32
C ARG A 205 1.45 22.94 -11.16
N SER A 206 2.66 22.42 -10.97
CA SER A 206 3.87 22.90 -11.64
C SER A 206 4.27 22.06 -12.86
N LEU A 207 4.00 20.76 -12.86
CA LEU A 207 4.48 19.80 -13.87
C LEU A 207 3.36 19.15 -14.70
N GLY A 208 2.10 19.35 -14.32
CA GLY A 208 0.95 18.70 -14.95
C GLY A 208 0.76 17.23 -14.54
N ALA A 209 -0.37 16.64 -14.97
CA ALA A 209 -0.81 15.32 -14.52
C ALA A 209 0.11 14.16 -14.91
N GLY A 210 0.64 14.17 -16.15
CA GLY A 210 1.52 13.10 -16.63
C GLY A 210 2.82 13.01 -15.83
N ALA A 211 3.54 14.13 -15.71
CA ALA A 211 4.78 14.17 -14.96
C ALA A 211 4.56 13.93 -13.46
N ALA A 212 3.54 14.52 -12.84
CA ALA A 212 3.22 14.27 -11.43
C ALA A 212 2.91 12.78 -11.17
N GLY A 213 2.16 12.13 -12.07
CA GLY A 213 1.91 10.69 -11.99
C GLY A 213 3.18 9.86 -12.13
N PHE A 214 4.06 10.22 -13.08
CA PHE A 214 5.35 9.55 -13.24
C PHE A 214 6.24 9.65 -11.98
N PHE A 215 6.30 10.83 -11.34
CA PHE A 215 7.06 11.01 -10.11
C PHE A 215 6.52 10.18 -8.93
N VAL A 216 5.22 9.90 -8.88
CA VAL A 216 4.65 8.96 -7.90
C VAL A 216 5.25 7.56 -8.09
N PHE A 217 5.40 7.10 -9.33
CA PHE A 217 6.05 5.82 -9.62
C PHE A 217 7.53 5.81 -9.24
N VAL A 218 8.28 6.88 -9.54
CA VAL A 218 9.69 6.99 -9.13
C VAL A 218 9.83 6.91 -7.61
N ALA A 219 9.04 7.70 -6.87
CA ALA A 219 9.06 7.69 -5.41
C ALA A 219 8.67 6.32 -4.83
N SER A 220 7.64 5.67 -5.40
CA SER A 220 7.27 4.30 -5.04
C SER A 220 8.44 3.33 -5.27
N GLY A 221 9.11 3.44 -6.42
CA GLY A 221 10.29 2.65 -6.76
C GLY A 221 11.39 2.73 -5.72
N LEU A 222 11.76 3.96 -5.33
CA LEU A 222 12.79 4.21 -4.32
C LEU A 222 12.43 3.61 -2.95
N ILE A 223 11.16 3.70 -2.55
CA ILE A 223 10.68 3.08 -1.30
C ILE A 223 10.78 1.55 -1.40
N HIS A 224 10.46 0.95 -2.55
CA HIS A 224 10.60 -0.49 -2.73
C HIS A 224 12.06 -0.92 -2.75
N ASP A 225 12.97 -0.16 -3.35
CA ASP A 225 14.41 -0.41 -3.25
C ASP A 225 14.90 -0.38 -1.80
N LEU A 226 14.42 0.60 -1.03
CA LEU A 226 14.73 0.74 0.39
C LEU A 226 14.23 -0.47 1.22
N VAL A 227 13.05 -1.00 0.91
CA VAL A 227 12.45 -2.12 1.69
C VAL A 227 12.87 -3.49 1.17
N ILE A 228 13.23 -3.63 -0.10
CA ILE A 228 13.53 -4.93 -0.74
C ILE A 228 15.04 -5.10 -0.91
N SER A 229 15.70 -4.19 -1.62
CA SER A 229 17.08 -4.33 -2.04
C SER A 229 18.08 -4.02 -0.92
N LEU A 230 17.77 -3.05 -0.04
CA LEU A 230 18.64 -2.75 1.10
C LEU A 230 18.76 -3.91 2.10
N PRO A 231 17.67 -4.60 2.52
CA PRO A 231 17.78 -5.81 3.34
C PRO A 231 18.44 -6.97 2.61
N ALA A 232 18.17 -7.15 1.32
CA ALA A 232 18.80 -8.19 0.50
C ALA A 232 20.30 -7.93 0.25
N ARG A 233 20.75 -6.69 0.47
CA ARG A 233 22.10 -6.19 0.15
C ARG A 233 22.50 -6.43 -1.31
N ALA A 234 21.52 -6.42 -2.22
CA ALA A 234 21.69 -6.67 -3.64
C ALA A 234 20.45 -6.27 -4.42
N GLY A 235 20.56 -6.17 -5.74
CA GLY A 235 19.44 -5.83 -6.62
C GLY A 235 19.03 -4.37 -6.61
N TYR A 236 19.89 -3.48 -6.09
CA TYR A 236 19.63 -2.04 -6.05
C TYR A 236 19.26 -1.49 -7.42
N GLY A 237 18.20 -0.68 -7.45
CA GLY A 237 17.65 -0.06 -8.65
C GLY A 237 16.67 -0.95 -9.41
N LEU A 238 16.60 -2.27 -9.16
CA LEU A 238 15.66 -3.16 -9.86
C LEU A 238 14.20 -2.86 -9.50
N PRO A 239 13.81 -2.72 -8.21
CA PRO A 239 12.47 -2.26 -7.86
C PRO A 239 12.15 -0.87 -8.42
N THR A 240 13.09 0.08 -8.38
CA THR A 240 12.89 1.40 -8.98
C THR A 240 12.65 1.31 -10.48
N ALA A 241 13.45 0.52 -11.21
CA ALA A 241 13.28 0.28 -12.63
C ALA A 241 11.92 -0.35 -12.95
N TYR A 242 11.44 -1.28 -12.12
CA TYR A 242 10.10 -1.85 -12.26
C TYR A 242 9.02 -0.76 -12.23
N PHE A 243 9.00 0.10 -11.21
CA PHE A 243 7.98 1.14 -11.10
C PHE A 243 8.13 2.24 -12.15
N VAL A 244 9.36 2.62 -12.53
CA VAL A 244 9.58 3.53 -13.67
C VAL A 244 8.99 2.96 -14.95
N LEU A 245 9.17 1.66 -15.21
CA LEU A 245 8.56 0.98 -16.35
C LEU A 245 7.02 1.02 -16.29
N GLN A 246 6.42 0.89 -15.10
CA GLN A 246 4.96 1.08 -14.93
C GLN A 246 4.52 2.52 -15.26
N GLY A 247 5.29 3.53 -14.81
CA GLY A 247 5.01 4.94 -15.12
C GLY A 247 5.12 5.26 -16.62
N VAL A 248 6.11 4.67 -17.30
CA VAL A 248 6.22 4.74 -18.77
C VAL A 248 5.02 4.04 -19.42
N GLY A 249 4.67 2.83 -18.98
CA GLY A 249 3.51 2.09 -19.48
C GLY A 249 2.21 2.87 -19.36
N MET A 250 1.97 3.54 -18.22
CA MET A 250 0.80 4.38 -18.00
C MET A 250 0.82 5.64 -18.89
N THR A 251 2.00 6.19 -19.18
CA THR A 251 2.14 7.33 -20.10
C THR A 251 1.85 6.90 -21.55
N VAL A 252 2.33 5.72 -21.96
CA VAL A 252 2.04 5.13 -23.27
C VAL A 252 0.54 4.83 -23.40
N GLU A 253 -0.07 4.21 -22.39
CA GLU A 253 -1.51 3.90 -22.36
C GLU A 253 -2.39 5.15 -22.57
N HIS A 254 -2.04 6.27 -21.94
CA HIS A 254 -2.78 7.53 -22.05
C HIS A 254 -2.41 8.40 -23.26
N SER A 255 -1.36 8.05 -24.01
CA SER A 255 -0.96 8.77 -25.22
C SER A 255 -1.97 8.56 -26.36
N GLU A 256 -1.95 9.44 -27.36
CA GLU A 256 -2.78 9.28 -28.57
C GLU A 256 -2.52 7.95 -29.29
N PHE A 257 -1.28 7.47 -29.25
CA PHE A 257 -0.92 6.15 -29.78
C PHE A 257 -1.58 5.02 -28.99
N GLY A 258 -1.50 5.06 -27.65
CA GLY A 258 -2.12 4.07 -26.78
C GLY A 258 -3.65 4.03 -26.91
N LYS A 259 -4.29 5.20 -27.01
CA LYS A 259 -5.73 5.31 -27.29
C LYS A 259 -6.11 4.71 -28.64
N ARG A 260 -5.35 4.99 -29.70
CA ARG A 260 -5.60 4.42 -31.05
C ARG A 260 -5.48 2.90 -31.07
N LEU A 261 -4.56 2.33 -30.30
CA LEU A 261 -4.41 0.88 -30.19
C LEU A 261 -5.42 0.22 -29.24
N GLY A 262 -6.14 1.00 -28.43
CA GLY A 262 -7.09 0.51 -27.44
C GLY A 262 -6.41 -0.09 -26.21
N LEU A 263 -5.25 0.45 -25.78
CA LEU A 263 -4.50 -0.06 -24.62
C LEU A 263 -5.19 0.21 -23.28
N GLY A 264 -6.20 1.09 -23.24
CA GLY A 264 -6.90 1.44 -22.01
C GLY A 264 -8.09 0.55 -21.64
N HIS A 265 -8.45 -0.45 -22.45
CA HIS A 265 -9.64 -1.27 -22.21
C HIS A 265 -9.61 -2.63 -22.92
N GLY A 266 -10.49 -3.53 -22.48
CA GLY A 266 -10.75 -4.82 -23.11
C GLY A 266 -9.54 -5.76 -23.09
N VAL A 267 -9.53 -6.74 -24.02
CA VAL A 267 -8.47 -7.77 -24.08
C VAL A 267 -7.11 -7.16 -24.41
N ARG A 268 -7.05 -6.15 -25.28
CA ARG A 268 -5.78 -5.50 -25.65
C ARG A 268 -5.15 -4.77 -24.47
N GLY A 269 -5.95 -3.96 -23.76
CA GLY A 269 -5.48 -3.29 -22.55
C GLY A 269 -5.10 -4.29 -21.45
N TRP A 270 -5.88 -5.35 -21.28
CA TRP A 270 -5.56 -6.42 -20.32
C TRP A 270 -4.22 -7.09 -20.66
N SER A 271 -3.97 -7.45 -21.92
CA SER A 271 -2.71 -8.07 -22.34
C SER A 271 -1.52 -7.13 -22.17
N PHE A 272 -1.69 -5.85 -22.51
CA PHE A 272 -0.69 -4.81 -22.29
C PHE A 272 -0.35 -4.66 -20.80
N MET A 273 -1.38 -4.53 -19.96
CA MET A 273 -1.24 -4.48 -18.51
C MET A 273 -0.53 -5.73 -17.97
N ALA A 274 -0.98 -6.93 -18.35
CA ALA A 274 -0.41 -8.18 -17.89
C ALA A 274 1.07 -8.32 -18.26
N LEU A 275 1.46 -7.93 -19.47
CA LEU A 275 2.85 -7.91 -19.91
C LEU A 275 3.71 -6.97 -19.05
N PHE A 276 3.23 -5.74 -18.82
CA PHE A 276 3.95 -4.76 -18.02
C PHE A 276 4.03 -5.15 -16.54
N LEU A 277 2.99 -5.77 -15.98
CA LEU A 277 2.99 -6.18 -14.58
C LEU A 277 3.82 -7.44 -14.33
N ALA A 278 3.65 -8.48 -15.15
CA ALA A 278 4.22 -9.80 -14.92
C ALA A 278 5.61 -9.98 -15.55
N GLY A 279 5.85 -9.40 -16.73
CA GLY A 279 7.13 -9.53 -17.43
C GLY A 279 8.35 -9.14 -16.58
N PRO A 280 8.37 -7.95 -15.97
CA PRO A 280 9.46 -7.49 -15.12
C PRO A 280 9.28 -7.88 -13.64
N ALA A 281 8.45 -8.87 -13.29
CA ALA A 281 8.17 -9.20 -11.89
C ALA A 281 9.44 -9.58 -11.09
N PHE A 282 10.43 -10.18 -11.74
CA PHE A 282 11.75 -10.47 -11.16
C PHE A 282 12.65 -9.24 -10.97
N TRP A 283 12.25 -8.05 -11.43
CA TRP A 283 12.91 -6.80 -11.05
C TRP A 283 12.39 -6.32 -9.69
N LEU A 284 11.07 -6.39 -9.49
CA LEU A 284 10.45 -6.03 -8.21
C LEU A 284 10.85 -7.01 -7.10
N PHE A 285 10.69 -8.31 -7.33
CA PHE A 285 11.05 -9.37 -6.39
C PHE A 285 12.25 -10.15 -6.92
N HIS A 286 13.40 -9.48 -6.96
CA HIS A 286 14.62 -10.04 -7.53
C HIS A 286 15.13 -11.28 -6.76
N PRO A 287 15.84 -12.21 -7.42
CA PRO A 287 16.28 -13.46 -6.81
C PRO A 287 17.00 -13.30 -5.47
N TRP A 288 17.86 -12.28 -5.30
CA TRP A 288 18.54 -12.06 -4.02
C TRP A 288 17.58 -11.73 -2.87
N PHE A 289 16.49 -11.03 -3.13
CA PHE A 289 15.47 -10.76 -2.11
C PHE A 289 14.77 -12.06 -1.71
N VAL A 290 14.38 -12.85 -2.70
CA VAL A 290 13.74 -14.15 -2.46
C VAL A 290 14.65 -15.06 -1.63
N LEU A 291 15.91 -15.20 -2.03
CA LEU A 291 16.86 -16.13 -1.42
C LEU A 291 17.38 -15.67 -0.06
N ARG A 292 17.66 -14.37 0.12
CA ARG A 292 18.32 -13.84 1.33
C ARG A 292 17.34 -13.31 2.37
N VAL A 293 16.11 -13.01 1.98
CA VAL A 293 15.11 -12.37 2.86
C VAL A 293 13.90 -13.29 3.01
N ILE A 294 13.23 -13.64 1.90
CA ILE A 294 11.96 -14.38 1.95
C ILE A 294 12.15 -15.82 2.43
N LEU A 295 13.11 -16.58 1.89
CA LEU A 295 13.30 -17.97 2.34
C LEU A 295 13.70 -18.07 3.82
N PRO A 296 14.65 -17.27 4.35
CA PRO A 296 14.93 -17.24 5.79
C PRO A 296 13.73 -16.80 6.64
N PHE A 297 12.92 -15.85 6.14
CA PHE A 297 11.68 -15.48 6.80
C PHE A 297 10.71 -16.67 6.89
N MET A 298 10.50 -17.36 5.77
CA MET A 298 9.63 -18.53 5.71
C MET A 298 10.10 -19.64 6.64
N GLN A 299 11.41 -19.86 6.76
CA GLN A 299 11.96 -20.78 7.76
C GLN A 299 11.66 -20.32 9.20
N ALA A 300 11.85 -19.03 9.50
CA ALA A 300 11.60 -18.47 10.83
C ALA A 300 10.13 -18.59 11.29
N ILE A 301 9.17 -18.50 10.36
CA ILE A 301 7.74 -18.69 10.63
C ILE A 301 7.28 -20.15 10.48
N HIS A 302 8.22 -21.09 10.34
CA HIS A 302 7.94 -22.50 10.11
C HIS A 302 6.98 -22.71 8.93
N ALA A 303 7.25 -22.07 7.79
CA ALA A 303 6.57 -22.29 6.52
C ALA A 303 7.39 -23.17 5.55
N LEU A 304 8.68 -23.38 5.82
CA LEU A 304 9.58 -24.28 5.08
C LEU A 304 10.30 -25.26 6.00
#